data_AF-A0A9X1AEZ3-F1
#
_entry.id   AF-A0A9X1AEZ3-F1
#
_cell.length_a   1.000
_cell.length_b   1.000
_cell.length_c   1.000
_cell.angle_alpha   90.00
_cell.angle_beta   90.00
_cell.angle_gamma   90.00
#
_symmetry.space_group_name_H-M   'P 1'
#
loop_
_entity.id
_entity.type
_entity.pdbx_description
1 polymer ?
#
loop_
_entity_poly.entity_id
_entity_poly.type
_entity_poly.pdbx_seq_one_letter_code
_entity_poly.pdbx_strand_id
1 'polypeptide(L)' 'MEQRIAEARDALLRHIRRENRAVDPERLVGLLTADGYSRREIQAALHLAMSRNQIRIDREMRFFRPGKTLQAA' A
#
# COMPACT_ATOMS: atom_id res chain seq x y z
N MET A 1 9.98 7.53 -13.68
CA MET A 1 8.58 7.14 -13.37
C MET A 1 8.50 5.82 -12.62
N GLU A 2 9.19 4.76 -13.06
CA GLU A 2 9.21 3.46 -12.37
C GLU A 2 9.79 3.51 -10.94
N GLN A 3 10.85 4.31 -10.74
CA GLN A 3 11.47 4.53 -9.42
C GLN A 3 10.50 5.16 -8.41
N ARG A 4 9.69 6.13 -8.84
CA ARG A 4 8.68 6.80 -7.99
C ARG A 4 7.57 5.85 -7.55
N ILE A 5 7.17 4.90 -8.41
CA ILE A 5 6.18 3.87 -8.08
C ILE A 5 6.74 2.89 -7.05
N ALA A 6 8.02 2.51 -7.17
CA ALA A 6 8.69 1.67 -6.18
C ALA A 6 8.81 2.36 -4.81
N GLU A 7 9.16 3.64 -4.79
CA GLU A 7 9.21 4.46 -3.57
C GLU A 7 7.84 4.58 -2.90
N ALA A 8 6.79 4.89 -3.68
CA ALA A 8 5.41 4.94 -3.20
C ALA A 8 4.97 3.58 -2.62
N ARG A 9 5.36 2.47 -3.26
CA ARG A 9 5.10 1.11 -2.75
C ARG A 9 5.79 0.90 -1.41
N ASP A 10 7.07 1.24 -1.30
CA ASP A 10 7.82 0.99 -0.07
C ASP A 10 7.30 1.88 1.08
N ALA A 11 6.93 3.13 0.81
CA ALA A 11 6.24 4.00 1.77
C ALA A 11 4.91 3.39 2.23
N LEU A 12 4.11 2.90 1.28
CA LEU A 12 2.86 2.21 1.55
C LEU A 12 3.04 0.98 2.45
N LEU A 13 4.02 0.13 2.14
CA LEU A 13 4.31 -1.08 2.92
C LEU A 13 4.82 -0.74 4.33
N ARG A 14 5.63 0.32 4.48
CA ARG A 14 6.06 0.82 5.79
C ARG A 14 4.88 1.24 6.65
N HIS A 15 3.90 1.95 6.09
CA HIS A 15 2.70 2.36 6.82
C HIS A 15 1.86 1.17 7.28
N ILE A 16 1.62 0.20 6.39
CA ILE A 16 0.85 -1.01 6.73
C ILE A 16 1.56 -1.85 7.80
N ARG A 17 2.89 -1.99 7.71
CA ARG A 17 3.70 -2.66 8.74
C ARG A 17 3.65 -1.93 10.08
N ARG A 18 3.81 -0.60 10.08
CA ARG A 18 3.83 0.21 11.30
C ARG A 18 2.50 0.19 12.05
N GLU A 19 1.38 0.22 11.33
CA GLU A 19 0.06 0.15 11.95
C GLU A 19 -0.26 -1.27 12.48
N ASN A 20 0.41 -2.32 11.99
CA ASN A 20 0.22 -3.74 12.34
C ASN A 20 -1.26 -4.20 12.37
N ARG A 21 -2.13 -3.49 11.65
CA ARG A 21 -3.58 -3.70 11.60
C ARG A 21 -4.10 -3.36 10.21
N ALA A 22 -5.38 -3.69 9.99
CA ALA A 22 -6.07 -3.37 8.75
C ALA A 22 -6.11 -1.84 8.54
N VAL A 23 -5.55 -1.35 7.43
CA VAL A 23 -5.48 0.09 7.12
C VAL A 23 -6.54 0.45 6.09
N ASP A 24 -7.26 1.54 6.33
CA ASP A 24 -8.25 2.07 5.40
C ASP A 24 -7.58 2.59 4.10
N PRO A 25 -8.06 2.18 2.91
CA PRO A 25 -7.53 2.62 1.63
C PRO A 25 -7.54 4.12 1.41
N GLU A 26 -8.60 4.82 1.81
CA GLU A 26 -8.72 6.26 1.64
C GLU A 26 -7.71 6.98 2.54
N ARG A 27 -7.53 6.49 3.78
CA ARG A 27 -6.51 7.01 4.69
C ARG A 27 -5.10 6.79 4.13
N LEU A 28 -4.83 5.63 3.56
CA LEU A 28 -3.54 5.29 2.96
C LEU A 28 -3.23 6.16 1.74
N VAL A 29 -4.23 6.39 0.88
CA VAL A 29 -4.14 7.31 -0.27
C VAL A 29 -3.90 8.74 0.20
N GLY A 30 -4.59 9.18 1.25
CA GLY A 30 -4.41 10.51 1.85
C GLY A 30 -2.98 10.74 2.35
N LEU A 31 -2.42 9.77 3.07
CA LEU A 31 -1.03 9.83 3.57
C LEU A 31 -0.01 9.93 2.43
N LEU A 32 -0.13 9.08 1.41
CA LEU A 32 0.78 9.11 0.26
C LEU A 32 0.61 10.38 -0.59
N THR A 33 -0.60 10.92 -0.65
CA THR A 33 -0.83 12.21 -1.32
C THR A 33 -0.15 13.35 -0.55
N ALA A 34 -0.19 13.33 0.79
CA ALA A 34 0.51 14.28 1.64
C ALA A 34 2.04 14.17 1.52
N ASP A 35 2.57 12.95 1.26
CA ASP A 35 3.98 12.69 0.94
C ASP A 35 4.39 13.15 -0.47
N GLY A 36 3.45 13.70 -1.27
CA GLY A 36 3.72 14.26 -2.59
C GLY A 36 3.63 13.26 -3.75
N TYR A 37 3.06 12.07 -3.53
CA TYR A 37 2.79 11.12 -4.61
C TYR A 37 1.48 11.47 -5.33
N SER A 38 1.49 11.36 -6.66
CA SER A 38 0.28 11.52 -7.47
C SER A 38 -0.65 10.33 -7.33
N ARG A 39 -1.95 10.55 -7.55
CA ARG A 39 -2.97 9.49 -7.53
C ARG A 39 -2.61 8.31 -8.45
N ARG A 40 -1.99 8.59 -9.60
CA ARG A 40 -1.56 7.56 -10.57
C ARG A 40 -0.39 6.72 -10.04
N GLU A 41 0.58 7.34 -9.39
CA GLU A 41 1.69 6.62 -8.73
C GLU A 41 1.19 5.74 -7.59
N ILE A 42 0.26 6.25 -6.77
CA ILE A 42 -0.35 5.52 -5.66
C ILE A 42 -1.14 4.30 -6.18
N GLN A 43 -1.95 4.47 -7.22
CA GLN A 43 -2.69 3.36 -7.84
C GLN A 43 -1.76 2.31 -8.40
N ALA A 44 -0.69 2.70 -9.09
CA ALA A 44 0.30 1.76 -9.63
C ALA A 44 1.04 1.00 -8.51
N ALA A 45 1.41 1.70 -7.43
CA ALA A 45 2.06 1.11 -6.27
C ALA A 45 1.16 0.09 -5.56
N LEU A 46 -0.12 0.43 -5.38
CA LEU A 46 -1.15 -0.46 -4.85
C LEU A 46 -1.30 -1.72 -5.71
N HIS A 47 -1.42 -1.55 -7.02
CA HIS A 47 -1.55 -2.67 -7.96
C HIS A 47 -0.33 -3.59 -7.91
N LEU A 48 0.87 -3.02 -7.84
CA LEU A 48 2.12 -3.76 -7.74
C LEU A 48 2.22 -4.54 -6.42
N ALA A 49 1.86 -3.92 -5.30
CA ALA A 49 1.86 -4.57 -3.98
C ALA A 49 0.83 -5.72 -3.91
N MET A 50 -0.34 -5.55 -4.51
CA MET A 50 -1.35 -6.62 -4.61
C MET A 50 -0.88 -7.78 -5.50
N SER A 51 -0.32 -7.47 -6.68
CA SER A 51 0.22 -8.47 -7.61
C SER A 51 1.32 -9.33 -6.97
N ARG A 52 2.15 -8.72 -6.11
CA ARG A 52 3.20 -9.41 -5.34
C ARG A 52 2.70 -10.09 -4.06
N ASN A 53 1.39 -10.10 -3.81
CA ASN A 53 0.76 -10.63 -2.61
C ASN A 53 1.35 -10.05 -1.31
N GLN A 54 1.86 -8.82 -1.38
CA GLN A 54 2.41 -8.05 -0.26
C GLN A 54 1.31 -7.39 0.55
N ILE A 55 0.21 -7.03 -0.11
CA ILE A 55 -1.01 -6.53 0.54
C ILE A 55 -2.21 -7.27 -0.03
N ARG A 56 -3.27 -7.42 0.77
CA ARG A 56 -4.55 -7.95 0.31
C ARG A 56 -5.64 -6.97 0.69
N ILE A 57 -6.58 -6.73 -0.23
CA ILE A 57 -7.81 -5.99 0.06
C ILE A 57 -8.85 -7.02 0.45
N ASP A 58 -9.35 -6.91 1.67
CA ASP A 58 -10.51 -7.69 2.08
C ASP A 58 -11.76 -7.07 1.42
N ARG A 59 -12.34 -7.77 0.44
CA ARG A 59 -13.45 -7.22 -0.37
C ARG A 59 -14.73 -7.03 0.43
N GLU A 60 -14.89 -7.69 1.58
CA GLU A 60 -16.05 -7.50 2.46
C GLU A 60 -15.89 -6.26 3.35
N MET A 61 -14.68 -5.96 3.83
CA MET A 61 -14.45 -4.87 4.79
C MET A 61 -13.66 -3.67 4.23
N ARG A 62 -13.30 -3.66 2.94
CA ARG A 62 -12.53 -2.58 2.27
C ARG A 62 -11.25 -2.15 3.01
N PHE A 63 -10.57 -3.04 3.74
CA PHE A 63 -9.30 -2.70 4.39
C PHE A 63 -8.10 -3.38 3.70
N PHE A 64 -6.95 -2.71 3.74
CA PHE A 64 -5.65 -3.29 3.39
C PHE A 64 -5.08 -4.06 4.58
N ARG A 65 -4.72 -5.32 4.35
CA ARG A 65 -3.96 -6.12 5.31
C ARG A 65 -2.60 -6.51 4.73
N PRO A 66 -1.57 -6.71 5.58
CA PRO A 66 -0.34 -7.33 5.14
C PRO A 66 -0.65 -8.71 4.53
N GLY A 67 -0.15 -8.94 3.32
CA GLY A 67 -0.24 -10.24 2.65
C GLY A 67 0.79 -11.22 3.20
N LYS A 68 0.73 -12.48 2.75
CA LYS A 68 1.61 -13.55 3.23
C LYS A 68 3.10 -13.22 3.04
N THR A 69 3.42 -12.52 1.96
CA THR A 69 4.79 -12.08 1.65
C THR A 69 5.29 -11.02 2.63
N LEU A 70 4.40 -10.23 3.24
CA LEU A 70 4.77 -9.17 4.17
C LEU A 70 5.04 -9.67 5.59
N GLN A 71 4.42 -10.80 5.98
CA GLN A 71 4.57 -11.43 7.29
C GLN A 71 5.87 -12.22 7.46
N ALA A 72 6.54 -12.59 6.36
CA ALA A 72 7.74 -13.43 6.37
C ALA A 72 9.06 -12.65 6.49
N ALA A 73 9.02 -11.32 6.67
CA ALA A 73 10.18 -10.44 6.76
C ALA A 73 9.98 -9.40 7.85
#